data_AF-A0A9D1XEI7-F1
#
_entry.id   AF-A0A9D1XEI7-F1
#
_cell.length_a   1.000
_cell.length_b   1.000
_cell.length_c   1.000
_cell.angle_alpha   90.00
_cell.angle_beta   90.00
_cell.angle_gamma   90.00
#
_symmetry.space_group_name_H-M   'P 1'
#
loop_
_entity.id
_entity.type
_entity.pdbx_description
1 polymer ?
#
loop_
_entity_poly.entity_id
_entity_poly.type
_entity_poly.pdbx_seq_one_letter_code
_entity_poly.pdbx_strand_id
1 'polypeptide(L)'
;MSQGDLSRRVHFLKSEEGGYQVMCEISEKWYREGEEHGKIEGEKSQARRTALELRKMGLSVDMIARAVNFSLDTVKQWLAEGVFPAK
;
A
#
# COMPACT_ATOMS: atom_id res chain seq x y z
N MET A 1 -2.45 36.24 27.66
CA MET A 1 -1.81 34.90 27.67
C MET A 1 -1.22 34.69 26.28
N SER A 2 0.11 34.57 26.13
CA SER A 2 0.70 34.32 24.83
C SER A 2 0.33 32.92 24.36
N GLN A 3 -0.20 32.78 23.15
CA GLN A 3 -0.42 31.48 22.53
C GLN A 3 0.90 30.69 22.53
N GLY A 4 0.90 29.45 23.03
CA GLY A 4 2.07 28.55 22.99
C GLY A 4 2.45 28.15 21.57
N ASP A 5 3.61 27.50 21.39
CA ASP A 5 4.16 27.12 20.07
C ASP A 5 3.18 26.34 19.19
N LEU A 6 2.48 25.36 19.78
CA LEU A 6 1.46 24.59 19.07
C LEU A 6 0.32 25.48 18.57
N SER A 7 -0.15 26.41 19.40
CA SER A 7 -1.26 27.30 19.06
C SER A 7 -0.89 28.26 17.94
N ARG A 8 0.34 28.79 17.94
CA ARG A 8 0.88 29.59 16.83
C ARG A 8 0.95 28.80 15.53
N ARG A 9 1.42 27.55 15.59
CA ARG A 9 1.51 26.69 14.39
C ARG A 9 0.13 26.35 13.83
N VAL A 10 -0.85 26.09 14.68
CA VAL A 10 -2.24 25.83 14.26
C VAL A 10 -2.86 27.08 13.64
N HIS A 11 -2.65 28.26 14.22
CA HIS A 11 -3.11 29.53 13.64
C HIS A 11 -2.52 29.73 12.24
N PHE A 12 -1.19 29.59 12.10
CA PHE A 12 -0.51 29.69 10.82
C PHE A 12 -1.14 28.77 9.76
N LEU A 13 -1.26 27.48 10.06
CA LEU A 13 -1.79 26.49 9.09
C LEU A 13 -3.26 26.69 8.72
N LYS A 14 -4.08 27.31 9.58
CA LYS A 14 -5.54 27.43 9.39
C LYS A 14 -6.01 28.81 8.94
N SER A 15 -5.23 29.85 9.22
CA SER A 15 -5.69 31.25 9.14
C SER A 15 -4.75 32.16 8.36
N GLU A 16 -3.54 31.71 8.01
CA GLU A 16 -2.57 32.51 7.27
C GLU A 16 -2.36 31.93 5.86
N GLU A 17 -2.15 32.82 4.87
CA GLU A 17 -2.03 32.44 3.45
C GLU A 17 -0.88 31.46 3.19
N GLY A 18 0.28 31.68 3.84
CA GLY A 18 1.41 30.77 3.77
C GLY A 18 1.13 29.39 4.40
N GLY A 19 0.18 29.30 5.33
CA GLY A 19 -0.25 28.03 5.91
C GLY A 19 -1.07 27.18 4.95
N TYR A 20 -1.93 27.81 4.14
CA TYR A 20 -2.71 27.10 3.12
C TYR A 20 -1.80 26.44 2.08
N GLN A 21 -0.76 27.15 1.62
CA GLN A 21 0.20 26.60 0.67
C GLN A 21 0.88 25.33 1.23
N VAL A 22 1.34 25.38 2.48
CA VAL A 22 1.93 24.22 3.18
C VAL A 22 0.94 23.06 3.28
N MET A 23 -0.33 23.36 3.60
CA MET A 23 -1.36 22.32 3.71
C MET A 23 -1.70 21.68 2.37
N CYS A 24 -1.73 22.46 1.28
CA CYS A 24 -1.93 21.95 -0.08
C CYS A 24 -0.79 21.01 -0.48
N GLU A 25 0.46 21.44 -0.30
CA GLU A 25 1.64 20.63 -0.65
C GLU A 25 1.68 19.29 0.11
N ILE A 26 1.38 19.32 1.41
CA ILE A 26 1.31 18.09 2.22
C ILE A 26 0.16 17.19 1.74
N SER A 27 -1.01 17.77 1.44
CA SER A 27 -2.18 17.01 0.99
C SER A 27 -1.93 16.33 -0.36
N GLU A 28 -1.33 17.05 -1.32
CA GLU A 28 -0.96 16.50 -2.63
C GLU A 28 0.07 15.40 -2.51
N LYS A 29 1.06 15.57 -1.61
CA LYS A 29 2.06 14.54 -1.33
C LYS A 29 1.40 13.26 -0.82
N TRP A 30 0.54 13.35 0.19
CA TRP A 30 -0.15 12.18 0.75
C TRP A 30 -1.09 11.54 -0.24
N TYR A 31 -1.78 12.32 -1.06
CA TYR A 31 -2.66 11.80 -2.10
C TYR A 31 -1.86 10.96 -3.10
N ARG A 32 -0.74 11.49 -3.59
CA ARG A 32 0.14 10.79 -4.55
C ARG A 32 0.77 9.54 -3.94
N GLU A 33 1.26 9.63 -2.70
CA GLU A 33 1.80 8.46 -1.98
C GLU A 33 0.71 7.39 -1.78
N GLY A 34 -0.51 7.79 -1.46
CA GLY A 34 -1.65 6.91 -1.32
C GLY A 34 -2.07 6.23 -2.63
N GLU A 35 -2.08 6.97 -3.74
CA GLU A 35 -2.38 6.45 -5.07
C GLU A 35 -1.34 5.39 -5.49
N GLU A 36 -0.06 5.69 -5.36
CA GLU A 36 1.03 4.77 -5.71
C GLU A 36 0.99 3.51 -4.83
N HIS A 37 0.85 3.68 -3.51
CA HIS A 37 0.71 2.55 -2.59
C HIS A 37 -0.51 1.69 -2.92
N GLY A 38 -1.65 2.33 -3.24
CA GLY A 38 -2.87 1.65 -3.63
C GLY A 38 -2.70 0.82 -4.91
N LYS A 39 -1.99 1.35 -5.90
CA LYS A 39 -1.68 0.63 -7.14
C LYS A 39 -0.80 -0.60 -6.87
N ILE A 40 0.29 -0.43 -6.11
CA ILE A 40 1.22 -1.51 -5.77
C ILE A 40 0.50 -2.64 -5.01
N GLU A 41 -0.26 -2.31 -3.97
CA GLU A 41 -1.00 -3.32 -3.19
C GLU A 41 -2.14 -3.96 -3.99
N GLY A 42 -2.76 -3.21 -4.91
CA GLY A 42 -3.74 -3.73 -5.87
C GLY A 42 -3.14 -4.79 -6.79
N GLU A 43 -2.03 -4.47 -7.46
CA GLU A 43 -1.29 -5.38 -8.34
C GLU A 43 -0.84 -6.64 -7.58
N LYS A 44 -0.28 -6.46 -6.39
CA LYS A 44 0.17 -7.56 -5.52
C LYS A 44 -0.98 -8.46 -5.06
N SER A 45 -2.12 -7.87 -4.66
CA SER A 45 -3.32 -8.62 -4.26
C SER A 45 -3.89 -9.43 -5.43
N GLN A 46 -3.93 -8.84 -6.64
CA GLN A 46 -4.36 -9.55 -7.84
C GLN A 46 -3.42 -10.71 -8.18
N ALA A 47 -2.11 -10.46 -8.17
CA ALA A 47 -1.09 -11.49 -8.39
C ALA A 47 -1.20 -12.63 -7.37
N ARG A 48 -1.42 -12.31 -6.09
CA ARG A 48 -1.63 -13.30 -5.02
C ARG A 48 -2.84 -14.19 -5.29
N ARG A 49 -3.99 -13.61 -5.68
CA ARG A 49 -5.19 -14.40 -6.03
C ARG A 49 -4.94 -15.32 -7.21
N THR A 50 -4.33 -14.80 -8.28
CA THR A 50 -3.95 -15.60 -9.45
C THR A 50 -2.99 -16.73 -9.07
N ALA A 51 -2.00 -16.47 -8.21
CA ALA A 51 -1.06 -17.48 -7.75
C ALA A 51 -1.74 -18.63 -6.98
N LEU A 52 -2.74 -18.31 -6.15
CA LEU A 52 -3.53 -19.30 -5.42
C LEU A 52 -4.39 -20.15 -6.36
N GLU A 53 -5.04 -19.56 -7.35
CA GLU A 53 -5.84 -20.31 -8.34
C GLU A 53 -4.96 -21.20 -9.21
N LEU A 54 -3.81 -20.70 -9.69
CA LEU A 54 -2.85 -21.52 -10.45
C LEU A 54 -2.29 -22.68 -9.60
N ARG A 55 -2.11 -22.49 -8.29
CA ARG A 55 -1.75 -23.57 -7.38
C ARG A 55 -2.84 -24.63 -7.30
N LYS A 56 -4.12 -24.24 -7.20
CA LYS A 56 -5.26 -25.17 -7.19
C LYS A 56 -5.35 -25.97 -8.50
N MET A 57 -4.94 -25.38 -9.61
CA MET A 57 -4.83 -26.04 -10.92
C MET A 57 -3.62 -27.00 -11.03
N GLY A 58 -2.80 -27.12 -9.98
CA GLY A 58 -1.68 -28.07 -9.93
C GLY A 58 -0.37 -27.55 -10.54
N LEU A 59 -0.25 -26.25 -10.84
CA LEU A 59 0.99 -25.69 -11.36
C LEU A 59 2.10 -25.67 -10.29
N SER A 60 3.35 -25.82 -10.74
CA SER A 60 4.52 -25.75 -9.88
C SER A 60 4.76 -24.32 -9.37
N VAL A 61 5.42 -24.17 -8.21
CA VAL A 61 5.75 -22.84 -7.63
C VAL A 61 6.53 -22.00 -8.63
N ASP A 62 7.44 -22.63 -9.37
CA ASP A 62 8.33 -21.99 -10.33
C ASP A 62 7.57 -21.38 -11.52
N MET A 63 6.62 -22.15 -12.08
CA MET A 63 5.78 -21.65 -13.17
C MET A 63 4.84 -20.55 -12.70
N ILE A 64 4.31 -20.66 -11.47
CA ILE A 64 3.44 -19.64 -10.91
C ILE A 64 4.19 -18.32 -10.73
N ALA A 65 5.40 -18.35 -10.15
CA ALA A 65 6.22 -17.15 -9.97
C ALA A 65 6.52 -16.45 -11.29
N ARG A 66 6.81 -17.21 -12.35
CA ARG A 66 6.97 -16.67 -13.71
C ARG A 66 5.66 -16.08 -14.26
N ALA A 67 4.53 -16.74 -14.03
CA ALA A 67 3.23 -16.31 -14.54
C ALA A 67 2.72 -15.02 -13.89
N VAL A 68 2.94 -14.86 -12.58
CA VAL A 68 2.51 -13.66 -11.84
C VAL A 68 3.59 -12.57 -11.79
N ASN A 69 4.79 -12.84 -12.29
CA ASN A 69 5.94 -11.94 -12.29
C ASN A 69 6.36 -11.45 -10.88
N PHE A 70 6.36 -12.36 -9.90
CA PHE A 70 6.89 -12.12 -8.55
C PHE A 70 8.00 -13.11 -8.22
N SER A 71 8.79 -12.77 -7.19
CA SER A 71 9.85 -13.67 -6.72
C SER A 71 9.28 -14.99 -6.20
N LEU A 72 10.07 -16.06 -6.32
CA LEU A 72 9.71 -17.38 -5.79
C LEU A 72 9.39 -17.32 -4.30
N ASP A 73 10.15 -16.55 -3.53
CA ASP A 73 9.98 -16.48 -2.09
C ASP A 73 8.69 -15.75 -1.71
N THR A 74 8.34 -14.67 -2.43
CA THR A 74 7.05 -13.99 -2.28
C THR A 74 5.88 -14.94 -2.59
N VAL A 75 5.97 -15.70 -3.68
CA VAL A 75 4.92 -16.66 -4.05
C VAL A 75 4.83 -17.81 -3.05
N LYS A 76 5.96 -18.34 -2.55
CA LYS A 76 5.96 -19.35 -1.48
C LYS A 76 5.27 -18.84 -0.22
N GLN A 77 5.57 -17.60 0.17
CA GLN A 77 4.93 -16.97 1.34
C GLN A 77 3.41 -16.88 1.15
N TRP A 78 2.94 -16.37 0.01
CA TRP A 78 1.51 -16.27 -0.28
C TRP A 78 0.78 -17.61 -0.25
N LEU A 79 1.44 -18.65 -0.77
CA LEU A 79 0.89 -19.99 -0.79
C LEU A 79 0.90 -20.62 0.61
N ALA A 80 1.91 -20.35 1.43
CA ALA A 80 1.97 -20.81 2.82
C ALA A 80 0.89 -20.14 3.69
N GLU A 81 0.65 -18.84 3.51
CA GLU A 81 -0.45 -18.10 4.15
C GLU A 81 -1.84 -18.52 3.65
N GLY A 82 -1.93 -19.14 2.47
CA GLY A 82 -3.16 -19.70 1.92
C GLY A 82 -3.55 -21.07 2.48
N VAL A 83 -2.64 -21.71 3.24
CA VAL A 83 -2.92 -22.98 3.95
C VAL A 83 -3.46 -22.67 5.34
N PHE A 84 -4.66 -22.11 5.42
CA PHE A 84 -5.45 -22.22 6.65
C PHE A 84 -6.18 -23.58 6.59
N PRO A 85 -6.05 -24.44 7.62
CA PRO A 85 -6.76 -25.72 7.64
C PRO A 85 -8.26 -25.44 7.54
N ALA A 86 -8.92 -26.14 6.61
CA ALA A 86 -10.38 -26.16 6.54
C ALA A 86 -10.92 -26.49 7.94
N LYS A 87 -11.75 -25.61 8.48
CA LYS A 87 -12.51 -25.86 9.69
C LYS A 87 -13.80 -26.58 9.33
#